data_AF-A0A497J2Q7-F1
#
_entry.id   AF-A0A497J2Q7-F1
#
_cell.length_a   1.000
_cell.length_b   1.000
_cell.length_c   1.000
_cell.angle_alpha   90.00
_cell.angle_beta   90.00
_cell.angle_gamma   90.00
#
_symmetry.space_group_name_H-M   'P 1'
#
loop_
_entity.id
_entity.type
_entity.pdbx_description
1 polymer ?
#
loop_
_entity_poly.entity_id
_entity_poly.type
_entity_poly.pdbx_seq_one_letter_code
_entity_poly.pdbx_strand_id
1 'polypeptide(L)'
;MGPNQEDEAIAGFQRRLIKEAVAKKIAGDLLFSPNIGLSMRKWREYFGIKQSDLARLLGVSASVVSDYESGRRRSPGSLVIKRFIISLIEEDEKRGGKVFKTLAKMAGIQPFLNSVVDMREFPIPVGIEPFVELIEGTWLYKPPRKFTINGYTIIDSYAAIKNLSGSSEFILLFGSSTERALIFTKVSEGKSPMVALKVFDLKP
;
A
#
# COMPACT_ATOMS: atom_id res chain seq x y z
N MET A 1 -23.06 -6.62 -9.83
CA MET A 1 -21.86 -7.09 -10.55
C MET A 1 -21.86 -8.61 -10.50
N GLY A 2 -21.39 -9.29 -11.55
CA GLY A 2 -21.28 -10.75 -11.51
C GLY A 2 -20.14 -11.18 -10.57
N PRO A 3 -20.17 -12.41 -10.00
CA PRO A 3 -19.14 -12.90 -9.07
C PRO A 3 -17.71 -12.72 -9.61
N ASN A 4 -17.53 -12.89 -10.92
CA ASN A 4 -16.23 -12.81 -11.60
C ASN A 4 -15.64 -11.38 -11.65
N GLN A 5 -16.47 -10.33 -11.60
CA GLN A 5 -16.01 -8.93 -11.64
C GLN A 5 -15.55 -8.45 -10.25
N GLU A 6 -16.16 -8.95 -9.18
CA GLU A 6 -15.75 -8.63 -7.81
C GLU A 6 -14.40 -9.27 -7.48
N ASP A 7 -14.21 -10.53 -7.87
CA ASP A 7 -12.94 -11.24 -7.65
C ASP A 7 -11.76 -10.60 -8.39
N GLU A 8 -11.98 -10.14 -9.63
CA GLU A 8 -10.95 -9.45 -10.42
C GLU A 8 -10.60 -8.07 -9.83
N ALA A 9 -11.59 -7.33 -9.33
CA ALA A 9 -11.38 -6.05 -8.65
C ALA A 9 -10.58 -6.23 -7.34
N ILE A 10 -10.91 -7.24 -6.55
CA ILE A 10 -10.19 -7.58 -5.30
C ILE A 10 -8.75 -7.98 -5.61
N ALA A 11 -8.53 -8.83 -6.62
CA ALA A 11 -7.19 -9.22 -7.04
C ALA A 11 -6.36 -8.02 -7.53
N GLY A 12 -6.97 -7.12 -8.29
CA GLY A 12 -6.36 -5.86 -8.73
C GLY A 12 -5.96 -4.95 -7.56
N PHE A 13 -6.83 -4.82 -6.56
CA PHE A 13 -6.57 -4.06 -5.34
C PHE A 13 -5.42 -4.66 -4.51
N GLN A 14 -5.47 -5.96 -4.22
CA GLN A 14 -4.43 -6.62 -3.42
C GLN A 14 -3.07 -6.45 -4.09
N ARG A 15 -3.03 -6.61 -5.42
CA ARG A 15 -1.81 -6.38 -6.20
C ARG A 15 -1.30 -4.94 -6.05
N ARG A 16 -2.18 -3.93 -6.12
CA ARG A 16 -1.83 -2.53 -5.91
C ARG A 16 -1.18 -2.31 -4.54
N LEU A 17 -1.79 -2.78 -3.46
CA LEU A 17 -1.24 -2.61 -2.11
C LEU A 17 0.11 -3.29 -1.93
N ILE A 18 0.25 -4.52 -2.43
CA ILE A 18 1.53 -5.23 -2.35
C ILE A 18 2.61 -4.43 -3.09
N LYS A 19 2.28 -3.94 -4.29
CA LYS A 19 3.20 -3.14 -5.09
C LYS A 19 3.59 -1.84 -4.38
N GLU A 20 2.63 -1.14 -3.78
CA GLU A 20 2.89 0.06 -2.98
C GLU A 20 3.76 -0.22 -1.76
N ALA A 21 3.49 -1.28 -1.00
CA ALA A 21 4.27 -1.65 0.18
C ALA A 21 5.73 -1.99 -0.18
N VAL A 22 5.93 -2.80 -1.23
CA VAL A 22 7.27 -3.12 -1.73
C VAL A 22 7.97 -1.86 -2.25
N ALA A 23 7.26 -1.02 -3.00
CA ALA A 23 7.84 0.21 -3.54
C ALA A 23 8.25 1.19 -2.43
N LYS A 24 7.42 1.38 -1.39
CA LYS A 24 7.74 2.21 -0.22
C LYS A 24 8.96 1.67 0.54
N LYS A 25 9.07 0.35 0.69
CA LYS A 25 10.24 -0.29 1.32
C LYS A 25 11.54 0.01 0.55
N ILE A 26 11.53 -0.15 -0.77
CA ILE A 26 12.68 0.16 -1.63
C ILE A 26 12.98 1.67 -1.59
N ALA A 27 11.97 2.52 -1.70
CA ALA A 27 12.12 3.97 -1.64
C ALA A 27 12.75 4.43 -0.32
N GLY A 28 12.32 3.88 0.82
CA GLY A 28 12.92 4.14 2.12
C GLY A 28 14.40 3.78 2.13
N ASP A 29 14.76 2.57 1.72
CA ASP A 29 16.16 2.14 1.67
C ASP A 29 17.03 2.98 0.72
N LEU A 30 16.47 3.49 -0.39
CA LEU A 30 17.16 4.45 -1.25
C LEU A 30 17.38 5.80 -0.55
N LEU A 31 16.32 6.37 0.03
CA LEU A 31 16.33 7.72 0.61
C LEU A 31 17.20 7.83 1.87
N PHE A 32 17.23 6.78 2.69
CA PHE A 32 18.04 6.72 3.91
C PHE A 32 19.47 6.21 3.64
N SER A 33 19.82 5.92 2.38
CA SER A 33 21.18 5.51 2.03
C SER A 33 22.15 6.70 2.06
N PRO A 34 23.38 6.53 2.59
CA PRO A 34 24.41 7.55 2.48
C PRO A 34 24.83 7.82 1.03
N ASN A 35 24.56 6.87 0.11
CA ASN A 35 24.79 7.04 -1.31
C ASN A 35 23.65 6.40 -2.12
N ILE A 36 22.70 7.25 -2.54
CA ILE A 36 21.53 6.85 -3.34
C ILE A 36 21.94 6.11 -4.61
N GLY A 37 23.00 6.55 -5.30
CA GLY A 37 23.49 5.91 -6.53
C GLY A 37 23.93 4.47 -6.32
N LEU A 38 24.73 4.21 -5.29
CA LEU A 38 25.13 2.85 -4.92
C LEU A 38 23.95 2.01 -4.46
N SER A 39 22.97 2.60 -3.76
CA SER A 39 21.75 1.89 -3.37
C SER A 39 20.86 1.55 -4.57
N MET A 40 20.74 2.45 -5.56
CA MET A 40 20.08 2.15 -6.84
C MET A 40 20.78 1.00 -7.56
N ARG A 41 22.12 1.00 -7.62
CA ARG A 41 22.88 -0.11 -8.18
C ARG A 41 22.58 -1.42 -7.47
N LYS A 42 22.62 -1.44 -6.13
CA LYS A 42 22.30 -2.60 -5.29
C LYS A 42 20.93 -3.15 -5.65
N TRP A 43 19.90 -2.31 -5.70
CA TRP A 43 18.54 -2.74 -6.02
C TRP A 43 18.42 -3.24 -7.46
N ARG A 44 19.02 -2.55 -8.44
CA ARG A 44 19.03 -3.03 -9.83
C ARG A 44 19.65 -4.43 -9.93
N GLU A 45 20.79 -4.65 -9.28
CA GLU A 45 21.50 -5.93 -9.28
C GLU A 45 20.73 -7.01 -8.51
N TYR A 46 20.09 -6.67 -7.39
CA TYR A 46 19.22 -7.57 -6.64
C TYR A 46 18.02 -8.06 -7.46
N PHE A 47 17.47 -7.19 -8.30
CA PHE A 47 16.43 -7.53 -9.29
C PHE A 47 16.99 -8.22 -10.55
N GLY A 48 18.30 -8.41 -10.66
CA GLY A 48 18.94 -9.06 -11.80
C GLY A 48 18.72 -8.32 -13.13
N ILE A 49 18.74 -6.98 -13.11
CA ILE A 49 18.53 -6.13 -14.29
C ILE A 49 19.86 -5.52 -14.74
N LYS A 50 20.17 -5.57 -16.04
CA LYS A 50 21.38 -4.91 -16.58
C LYS A 50 21.14 -3.40 -16.72
N GLN A 51 22.21 -2.60 -16.69
CA GLN A 51 22.11 -1.15 -16.88
C GLN A 51 21.43 -0.78 -18.22
N SER A 52 21.75 -1.51 -19.29
CA SER A 52 21.15 -1.32 -20.62
C SER A 52 19.63 -1.58 -20.63
N ASP A 53 19.18 -2.62 -19.91
CA ASP A 53 17.77 -2.96 -19.83
C ASP A 53 17.00 -1.91 -19.04
N LEU A 54 17.55 -1.48 -17.89
CA LEU A 54 16.97 -0.40 -17.10
C LEU A 54 16.90 0.90 -17.88
N ALA A 55 17.94 1.24 -18.64
CA ALA A 55 17.97 2.44 -19.48
C ALA A 55 16.84 2.43 -20.51
N ARG A 56 16.62 1.29 -21.18
CA ARG A 56 15.50 1.08 -22.10
C ARG A 56 14.16 1.25 -21.40
N LEU A 57 13.96 0.66 -20.23
CA LEU A 57 12.72 0.79 -19.45
C LEU A 57 12.44 2.24 -19.04
N LEU A 58 13.50 2.99 -18.71
CA LEU A 58 13.41 4.39 -18.30
C LEU A 58 13.38 5.38 -19.48
N GLY A 59 13.57 4.93 -20.72
CA GLY A 59 13.64 5.79 -21.90
C GLY A 59 14.82 6.75 -21.87
N VAL A 60 15.96 6.32 -21.32
CA VAL A 60 17.20 7.10 -21.21
C VAL A 60 18.38 6.30 -21.75
N SER A 61 19.55 6.93 -21.92
CA SER A 61 20.77 6.21 -22.30
C SER A 61 21.35 5.40 -21.14
N ALA A 62 22.10 4.34 -21.46
CA ALA A 62 22.83 3.56 -20.45
C ALA A 62 23.85 4.41 -19.66
N SER A 63 24.39 5.46 -20.29
CA SER A 63 25.27 6.44 -19.62
C SER A 63 24.54 7.20 -18.49
N VAL A 64 23.27 7.55 -18.65
CA VAL A 64 22.48 8.23 -17.60
C VAL A 64 22.31 7.31 -16.39
N VAL A 65 22.02 6.03 -16.60
CA VAL A 65 21.93 5.04 -15.51
C VAL A 65 23.29 4.89 -14.82
N SER A 66 24.37 4.76 -15.59
CA SER A 66 25.73 4.68 -15.07
C SER A 66 26.14 5.92 -14.27
N ASP A 67 25.75 7.11 -14.71
CA ASP A 67 26.03 8.38 -14.02
C ASP A 67 25.34 8.44 -12.65
N TYR A 68 24.10 7.95 -12.54
CA TYR A 68 23.43 7.86 -11.24
C TYR A 68 24.11 6.83 -10.34
N GLU A 69 24.36 5.62 -10.86
CA GLU A 69 24.93 4.52 -10.07
C GLU A 69 26.37 4.76 -9.60
N SER A 70 27.14 5.56 -10.35
CA SER A 70 28.49 5.98 -9.98
C SER A 70 28.52 7.20 -9.06
N GLY A 71 27.38 7.86 -8.83
CA GLY A 71 27.30 9.08 -8.04
C GLY A 71 27.79 10.34 -8.76
N ARG A 72 28.11 10.27 -10.07
CA ARG A 72 28.41 11.45 -10.90
C ARG A 72 27.21 12.39 -10.97
N ARG A 73 26.01 11.83 -11.10
CA ARG A 73 24.75 12.55 -10.91
C ARG A 73 24.28 12.39 -9.47
N ARG A 74 24.32 13.48 -8.71
CA ARG A 74 23.87 13.51 -7.31
C ARG A 74 22.35 13.61 -7.25
N SER A 75 21.78 12.97 -6.22
CA SER A 75 20.41 13.19 -5.74
C SER A 75 19.32 13.14 -6.82
N PRO A 76 18.94 11.94 -7.31
CA PRO A 76 17.82 11.81 -8.24
C PRO A 76 16.52 12.37 -7.65
N GLY A 77 15.74 13.08 -8.46
CA GLY A 77 14.43 13.60 -8.04
C GLY A 77 13.42 12.48 -7.73
N SER A 78 12.37 12.80 -6.97
CA SER A 78 11.36 11.83 -6.53
C SER A 78 10.67 11.08 -7.68
N LEU A 79 10.42 11.74 -8.81
CA LEU A 79 9.86 11.11 -10.01
C LEU A 79 10.82 10.07 -10.63
N VAL A 80 12.12 10.36 -10.64
CA VAL A 80 13.15 9.42 -11.14
C VAL A 80 13.21 8.19 -10.25
N ILE A 81 13.23 8.39 -8.93
CA ILE A 81 13.20 7.29 -7.94
C ILE A 81 11.93 6.44 -8.12
N LYS A 82 10.77 7.06 -8.25
CA LYS A 82 9.50 6.35 -8.48
C LYS A 82 9.54 5.52 -9.76
N ARG A 83 9.94 6.12 -10.88
CA ARG A 83 10.04 5.40 -12.17
C ARG A 83 11.04 4.24 -12.10
N PHE A 84 12.18 4.45 -11.47
CA PHE A 84 13.18 3.41 -11.24
C PHE A 84 12.58 2.22 -10.49
N ILE A 85 11.98 2.44 -9.32
CA ILE A 85 11.42 1.37 -8.49
C ILE A 85 10.31 0.61 -9.23
N ILE A 86 9.37 1.35 -9.85
CA ILE A 86 8.26 0.74 -10.58
C ILE A 86 8.78 -0.10 -11.76
N SER A 87 9.79 0.39 -12.48
CA SER A 87 10.41 -0.36 -13.59
C SER A 87 11.06 -1.66 -13.11
N LEU A 88 11.73 -1.66 -11.95
CA LEU A 88 12.32 -2.88 -11.39
C LEU A 88 11.24 -3.92 -11.07
N ILE A 89 10.17 -3.49 -10.39
CA ILE A 89 9.08 -4.38 -9.99
C ILE A 89 8.38 -4.97 -11.23
N GLU A 90 8.04 -4.13 -12.21
CA GLU A 90 7.34 -4.58 -13.42
C GLU A 90 8.19 -5.54 -14.25
N GLU A 91 9.50 -5.30 -14.34
CA GLU A 91 10.40 -6.18 -15.07
C GLU A 91 10.64 -7.52 -14.36
N ASP A 92 10.65 -7.55 -13.02
CA ASP A 92 10.65 -8.81 -12.27
C ASP A 92 9.31 -9.55 -12.41
N GLU A 93 8.17 -8.85 -12.37
CA GLU A 93 6.84 -9.45 -12.57
C GLU A 93 6.74 -10.16 -13.93
N LYS A 94 7.25 -9.55 -15.01
CA LYS A 94 7.30 -10.19 -16.35
C LYS A 94 8.13 -11.47 -16.37
N ARG A 95 9.13 -11.59 -15.49
CA ARG A 95 10.04 -12.74 -15.37
C ARG A 95 9.60 -13.73 -14.27
N GLY A 96 8.35 -13.64 -13.80
CA GLY A 96 7.75 -14.54 -12.81
C GLY A 96 7.67 -14.00 -11.37
N GLY A 97 8.22 -12.80 -11.13
CA GLY A 97 8.03 -12.02 -9.91
C GLY A 97 8.75 -12.55 -8.67
N LYS A 98 9.88 -13.26 -8.81
CA LYS A 98 10.55 -13.95 -7.69
C LYS A 98 10.98 -12.96 -6.60
N VAL A 99 11.60 -11.84 -7.02
CA VAL A 99 12.12 -10.84 -6.07
C VAL A 99 10.95 -10.08 -5.45
N PHE A 100 9.98 -9.66 -6.25
CA PHE A 100 8.77 -8.98 -5.81
C PHE A 100 8.00 -9.80 -4.78
N LYS A 101 7.73 -11.09 -5.05
CA LYS A 101 7.06 -12.01 -4.11
C LYS A 101 7.83 -12.19 -2.81
N THR A 102 9.16 -12.22 -2.87
CA THR A 102 10.01 -12.33 -1.68
C THR A 102 9.90 -11.07 -0.81
N LEU A 103 10.03 -9.89 -1.43
CA LEU A 103 9.87 -8.61 -0.73
C LEU A 103 8.47 -8.42 -0.17
N ALA A 104 7.44 -8.85 -0.90
CA ALA A 104 6.04 -8.83 -0.47
C ALA A 104 5.81 -9.68 0.79
N LYS A 105 6.40 -10.89 0.84
CA LYS A 105 6.35 -11.73 2.04
C LYS A 105 7.05 -11.07 3.23
N MET A 106 8.24 -10.50 3.01
CA MET A 106 8.98 -9.77 4.04
C MET A 106 8.32 -8.46 4.49
N ALA A 107 7.34 -7.95 3.75
CA ALA A 107 6.56 -6.78 4.16
C ALA A 107 5.46 -7.14 5.17
N GLY A 108 5.18 -8.44 5.40
CA GLY A 108 4.25 -8.88 6.45
C GLY A 108 2.77 -8.56 6.21
N ILE A 109 2.40 -8.08 5.01
CA ILE A 109 1.04 -7.61 4.72
C ILE A 109 0.04 -8.73 4.35
N GLN A 110 0.47 -9.99 4.26
CA GLN A 110 -0.36 -11.09 3.72
C GLN A 110 -1.64 -11.39 4.52
N PRO A 111 -1.63 -11.53 5.86
CA PRO A 111 -2.85 -11.76 6.63
C PRO A 111 -3.86 -10.62 6.50
N PHE A 112 -3.35 -9.40 6.40
CA PHE A 112 -4.11 -8.18 6.22
C PHE A 112 -4.84 -8.14 4.86
N LEU A 113 -4.22 -8.61 3.78
CA LEU A 113 -4.84 -8.62 2.43
C LEU A 113 -6.06 -9.52 2.33
N ASN A 114 -6.14 -10.59 3.13
CA ASN A 114 -7.25 -11.52 3.10
C ASN A 114 -8.53 -10.98 3.76
N SER A 115 -8.42 -9.90 4.53
CA SER A 115 -9.52 -9.33 5.31
C SER A 115 -9.96 -7.95 4.82
N VAL A 116 -9.15 -7.34 3.95
CA VAL A 116 -9.36 -5.98 3.44
C VAL A 116 -9.71 -6.02 1.97
N VAL A 117 -10.83 -5.37 1.63
CA VAL A 117 -11.36 -5.23 0.27
C VAL A 117 -10.73 -4.03 -0.43
N ASP A 118 -10.56 -2.91 0.28
CA ASP A 118 -9.81 -1.75 -0.20
C ASP A 118 -9.18 -0.99 0.96
N MET A 119 -8.08 -0.27 0.72
CA MET A 119 -7.48 0.66 1.67
C MET A 119 -6.79 1.78 0.91
N ARG A 120 -6.97 3.00 1.43
CA ARG A 120 -6.33 4.18 0.87
C ARG A 120 -5.98 5.20 1.93
N GLU A 121 -4.74 5.69 1.85
CA GLU A 121 -4.31 6.90 2.55
C GLU A 121 -4.64 8.11 1.70
N PHE A 122 -5.20 9.14 2.32
CA PHE A 122 -5.45 10.42 1.67
C PHE A 122 -4.18 11.27 1.67
N PRO A 123 -3.92 12.02 0.59
CA PRO A 123 -2.77 12.92 0.53
C PRO A 123 -2.92 14.13 1.47
N ILE A 124 -4.16 14.48 1.80
CA ILE A 124 -4.54 15.54 2.76
C ILE A 124 -5.73 15.05 3.59
N PRO A 125 -5.89 15.53 4.84
CA PRO A 125 -7.07 15.19 5.65
C PRO A 125 -8.36 15.59 4.95
N VAL A 126 -9.37 14.72 5.00
CA VAL A 126 -10.70 14.94 4.42
C VAL A 126 -11.72 15.10 5.54
N GLY A 127 -12.59 16.11 5.45
CA GLY A 127 -13.67 16.30 6.43
C GLY A 127 -14.64 15.11 6.43
N ILE A 128 -15.12 14.72 7.60
CA ILE A 128 -16.02 13.56 7.70
C ILE A 128 -17.39 13.82 7.03
N GLU A 129 -17.93 15.04 7.10
CA GLU A 129 -19.22 15.38 6.52
C GLU A 129 -19.26 15.18 5.00
N PRO A 130 -18.35 15.79 4.20
CA PRO A 130 -18.32 15.53 2.77
C PRO A 130 -17.99 14.08 2.44
N PHE A 131 -17.25 13.37 3.31
CA PHE A 131 -16.99 11.94 3.11
C PHE A 131 -18.26 11.10 3.28
N VAL A 132 -19.05 11.34 4.32
CA VAL A 132 -20.32 10.63 4.58
C VAL A 132 -21.35 10.95 3.50
N GLU A 133 -21.44 12.22 3.07
CA GLU A 133 -22.31 12.61 1.95
C GLU A 133 -21.92 11.91 0.65
N LEU A 134 -20.63 11.81 0.35
CA LEU A 134 -20.13 11.15 -0.86
C LEU A 134 -20.46 9.65 -0.91
N ILE A 135 -20.47 8.97 0.23
CA ILE A 135 -20.83 7.54 0.34
C ILE A 135 -22.33 7.32 0.60
N GLU A 136 -23.14 8.38 0.55
CA GLU A 136 -24.58 8.36 0.83
C GLU A 136 -24.90 7.75 2.22
N GLY A 137 -24.01 8.00 3.19
CA GLY A 137 -24.09 7.43 4.53
C GLY A 137 -25.12 8.12 5.41
N THR A 138 -25.71 7.36 6.33
CA THR A 138 -26.60 7.88 7.37
C THR A 138 -25.88 7.97 8.70
N TRP A 139 -25.97 9.12 9.36
CA TRP A 139 -25.41 9.32 10.69
C TRP A 139 -26.22 8.58 11.76
N LEU A 140 -25.62 7.57 12.39
CA LEU A 140 -26.16 6.98 13.63
C LEU A 140 -25.80 7.82 14.87
N TYR A 141 -24.61 8.44 14.83
CA TYR A 141 -24.16 9.41 15.81
C TYR A 141 -23.30 10.45 15.10
N LYS A 142 -23.69 11.71 15.16
CA LYS A 142 -22.91 12.82 14.61
C LYS A 142 -22.12 13.48 15.75
N PRO A 143 -20.78 13.44 15.73
CA PRO A 143 -20.01 14.04 16.81
C PRO A 143 -20.16 15.56 16.83
N PRO A 144 -20.02 16.18 18.02
CA PRO A 144 -20.28 17.61 18.22
C PRO A 144 -19.21 18.51 17.59
N ARG A 145 -18.05 17.96 17.24
CA ARG A 145 -16.95 18.69 16.62
C ARG A 145 -16.70 18.19 15.21
N LYS A 146 -16.36 19.11 14.32
CA LYS A 146 -15.81 18.77 13.01
C LYS A 146 -14.51 18.00 13.23
N PHE A 147 -14.36 16.89 12.53
CA PHE A 147 -13.12 16.12 12.51
C PHE A 147 -12.82 15.66 11.09
N THR A 148 -11.55 15.35 10.87
CA THR A 148 -11.04 14.90 9.57
C THR A 148 -10.59 13.45 9.68
N ILE A 149 -10.60 12.76 8.54
CA ILE A 149 -10.03 11.44 8.38
C ILE A 149 -8.85 11.50 7.40
N ASN A 150 -7.85 10.67 7.63
CA ASN A 150 -6.63 10.58 6.83
C ASN A 150 -6.67 9.42 5.83
N GLY A 151 -7.77 8.66 5.77
CA GLY A 151 -7.95 7.58 4.82
C GLY A 151 -9.17 6.72 5.14
N TYR A 152 -9.26 5.57 4.46
CA TYR A 152 -10.27 4.56 4.75
C TYR A 152 -9.72 3.14 4.58
N THR A 153 -10.43 2.20 5.20
CA THR A 153 -10.24 0.75 5.02
C THR A 153 -11.61 0.09 4.86
N ILE A 154 -11.84 -0.58 3.73
CA ILE A 154 -13.02 -1.42 3.48
C ILE A 154 -12.67 -2.85 3.90
N ILE A 155 -13.49 -3.42 4.76
CA ILE A 155 -13.22 -4.67 5.48
C ILE A 155 -14.30 -5.68 5.14
N ASP A 156 -13.91 -6.89 4.77
CA ASP A 156 -14.83 -8.03 4.76
C ASP A 156 -14.95 -8.54 6.20
N SER A 157 -16.10 -8.30 6.83
CA SER A 157 -16.29 -8.61 8.25
C SER A 157 -16.16 -10.10 8.55
N TYR A 158 -16.58 -10.96 7.63
CA TYR A 158 -16.51 -12.41 7.80
C TYR A 158 -15.07 -12.89 7.68
N ALA A 159 -14.35 -12.42 6.65
CA ALA A 159 -12.94 -12.74 6.48
C ALA A 159 -12.08 -12.20 7.62
N ALA A 160 -12.36 -10.98 8.10
CA ALA A 160 -11.65 -10.37 9.23
C ALA A 160 -11.77 -11.19 10.52
N ILE A 161 -12.98 -11.65 10.88
CA ILE A 161 -13.19 -12.49 12.08
C ILE A 161 -12.43 -13.82 11.96
N LYS A 162 -12.37 -14.39 10.76
CA LYS A 162 -11.72 -15.68 10.53
C LYS A 162 -10.19 -15.59 10.50
N ASN A 163 -9.65 -14.51 9.95
CA ASN A 163 -8.24 -14.39 9.60
C ASN A 163 -7.44 -13.51 10.56
N LEU A 164 -8.07 -12.57 11.28
CA LEU A 164 -7.39 -11.68 12.21
C LEU A 164 -7.54 -12.20 13.65
N SER A 165 -6.41 -12.57 14.25
CA SER A 165 -6.28 -13.08 15.61
C SER A 165 -5.53 -12.07 16.49
N GLY A 166 -6.24 -11.45 17.43
CA GLY A 166 -5.64 -10.58 18.45
C GLY A 166 -5.32 -9.15 18.00
N SER A 167 -4.97 -8.30 18.96
CA SER A 167 -4.83 -6.84 18.79
C SER A 167 -3.76 -6.41 17.78
N SER A 168 -2.69 -7.20 17.62
CA SER A 168 -1.57 -6.91 16.72
C SER A 168 -1.89 -7.01 15.23
N GLU A 169 -2.90 -7.79 14.84
CA GLU A 169 -3.31 -7.91 13.43
C GLU A 169 -4.41 -6.90 13.10
N PHE A 170 -5.29 -6.63 14.07
CA PHE A 170 -6.33 -5.60 13.97
C PHE A 170 -5.75 -4.19 13.79
N ILE A 171 -4.58 -3.90 14.37
CA ILE A 171 -3.94 -2.58 14.20
C ILE A 171 -3.59 -2.27 12.73
N LEU A 172 -3.40 -3.29 11.89
CA LEU A 172 -3.11 -3.11 10.46
C LEU A 172 -4.29 -2.46 9.72
N LEU A 173 -5.52 -2.59 10.23
CA LEU A 173 -6.70 -1.94 9.65
C LEU A 173 -6.63 -0.42 9.69
N PHE A 174 -5.83 0.16 10.60
CA PHE A 174 -5.63 1.60 10.68
C PHE A 174 -4.59 2.13 9.68
N GLY A 175 -3.88 1.26 8.94
CA GLY A 175 -2.87 1.72 7.98
C GLY A 175 -1.87 2.68 8.62
N SER A 176 -1.80 3.93 8.12
CA SER A 176 -0.84 4.93 8.61
C SER A 176 -1.37 5.84 9.73
N SER A 177 -2.68 5.84 10.00
CA SER A 177 -3.31 6.71 11.02
C SER A 177 -4.61 6.12 11.55
N THR A 178 -4.82 6.25 12.85
CA THR A 178 -6.06 5.82 13.52
C THR A 178 -7.25 6.73 13.21
N GLU A 179 -6.98 7.97 12.80
CA GLU A 179 -8.01 8.93 12.36
C GLU A 179 -8.46 8.59 10.94
N ARG A 180 -9.27 7.54 10.79
CA ARG A 180 -9.70 7.05 9.47
C ARG A 180 -11.08 6.39 9.51
N ALA A 181 -11.70 6.21 8.34
CA ALA A 181 -12.95 5.47 8.23
C ALA A 181 -12.70 3.95 8.12
N LEU A 182 -13.25 3.16 9.05
CA LEU A 182 -13.33 1.70 8.93
C LEU A 182 -14.72 1.31 8.42
N ILE A 183 -14.78 0.73 7.22
CA ILE A 183 -16.01 0.42 6.51
C ILE A 183 -16.18 -1.09 6.49
N PHE A 184 -17.14 -1.60 7.26
CA PHE A 184 -17.40 -3.03 7.36
C PHE A 184 -18.46 -3.47 6.35
N THR A 185 -18.12 -4.43 5.52
CA THR A 185 -19.01 -5.06 4.52
C THR A 185 -19.41 -6.46 4.97
N LYS A 186 -20.46 -7.03 4.34
CA LYS A 186 -21.01 -8.36 4.66
C LYS A 186 -21.35 -8.52 6.14
N VAL A 187 -21.88 -7.45 6.74
CA VAL A 187 -22.32 -7.44 8.14
C VAL A 187 -23.67 -8.12 8.24
N SER A 188 -23.80 -9.16 9.06
CA SER A 188 -25.06 -9.87 9.30
C SER A 188 -25.86 -9.24 10.44
N GLU A 189 -25.41 -9.44 11.69
CA GLU A 189 -26.15 -9.07 12.91
C GLU A 189 -25.66 -7.75 13.55
N GLY A 190 -24.84 -6.96 12.87
CA GLY A 190 -24.26 -5.72 13.42
C GLY A 190 -23.22 -5.93 14.55
N LYS A 191 -22.95 -7.17 14.94
CA LYS A 191 -21.98 -7.50 16.00
C LYS A 191 -20.52 -7.30 15.58
N SER A 192 -20.18 -7.52 14.31
CA SER A 192 -18.78 -7.47 13.84
C SER A 192 -18.13 -6.09 14.02
N PRO A 193 -18.79 -4.97 13.69
CA PRO A 193 -18.28 -3.63 14.03
C PRO A 193 -18.11 -3.42 15.54
N MET A 194 -19.05 -3.91 16.36
CA MET A 194 -19.00 -3.78 17.82
C MET A 194 -17.87 -4.60 18.45
N VAL A 195 -17.60 -5.80 17.93
CA VAL A 195 -16.46 -6.62 18.34
C VAL A 195 -15.15 -5.92 17.98
N ALA A 196 -15.05 -5.36 16.77
CA ALA A 196 -13.88 -4.59 16.37
C ALA A 196 -13.65 -3.42 17.36
N LEU A 197 -14.68 -2.61 17.65
CA LEU A 197 -14.61 -1.52 18.64
C LEU A 197 -14.19 -1.98 20.05
N LYS A 198 -14.49 -3.23 20.43
CA LYS A 198 -14.11 -3.80 21.73
C LYS A 198 -12.66 -4.32 21.76
N VAL A 199 -12.16 -4.79 20.63
CA VAL A 199 -10.78 -5.30 20.47
C VAL A 199 -9.77 -4.15 20.34
N PHE A 200 -10.22 -2.98 19.88
CA PHE A 200 -9.40 -1.78 19.85
C PHE A 200 -9.35 -1.10 21.22
N ASP A 201 -8.16 -1.02 21.84
CA ASP A 201 -7.93 -0.20 23.05
C ASP A 201 -8.03 1.32 22.77
N LEU A 202 -8.09 1.71 21.50
CA LEU A 202 -8.38 3.07 21.06
C LEU A 202 -9.90 3.27 20.97
N LYS A 203 -10.45 3.90 21.99
CA LYS A 203 -11.85 4.33 21.99
C LYS A 203 -11.98 5.59 21.11
N PRO A 204 -12.86 5.59 20.09
CA PRO A 204 -13.18 6.80 19.32
C PRO A 204 -13.85 7.87 20.20
#